data_AF-A0A976IGN6-F1
#
_entry.id   AF-A0A976IGN6-F1
#
_cell.length_a   1.000
_cell.length_b   1.000
_cell.length_c   1.000
_cell.angle_alpha   90.00
_cell.angle_beta   90.00
_cell.angle_gamma   90.00
#
_symmetry.space_group_name_H-M   'P 1'
#
loop_
_entity.id
_entity.type
_entity.pdbx_description
1 polymer ?
#
loop_
_entity_poly.entity_id
_entity_poly.type
_entity_poly.pdbx_seq_one_letter_code
_entity_poly.pdbx_strand_id
1 'polypeptide(L)'
;MTIYSLGNNVDQLLEQLAPRVGPGDDGDDVPDNDIVGRTKVNEIIEYLEALRKDTLHSIDLWRIKLGPDPSTKIKPLRNAVPYRTESRQYSPVKVKFLVDDCKRLEEFNLVFGNNQSRWACAAVPSIAARMINAQPINARFQFLARRPT
;
A
#
# COMPACT_ATOMS: atom_id res chain seq x y z
N MET A 1 2.38 -7.70 43.63
CA MET A 1 3.68 -8.40 43.59
C MET A 1 4.68 -7.42 42.99
N THR A 2 5.47 -6.76 43.83
CA THR A 2 6.43 -5.75 43.39
C THR A 2 7.72 -6.42 42.92
N ILE A 3 8.36 -5.81 41.93
CA ILE A 3 9.59 -6.24 41.24
C ILE A 3 10.78 -6.56 42.16
N TYR A 4 10.72 -6.21 43.45
CA TYR A 4 11.71 -6.53 44.48
C TYR A 4 11.78 -8.04 44.85
N SER A 5 10.93 -8.89 44.27
CA SER A 5 10.84 -10.32 44.58
C SER A 5 11.66 -11.23 43.66
N LEU A 6 12.31 -10.66 42.64
CA LEU A 6 13.36 -11.32 41.87
C LEU A 6 14.67 -10.66 42.29
N GLY A 7 15.55 -11.41 42.93
CA GLY A 7 16.82 -10.98 43.52
C GLY A 7 17.87 -10.48 42.51
N ASN A 8 17.44 -9.66 41.55
CA ASN A 8 18.29 -8.95 40.62
C ASN A 8 18.73 -7.67 41.32
N ASN A 9 19.92 -7.72 41.93
CA ASN A 9 20.58 -6.55 42.47
C ASN A 9 20.93 -5.62 41.30
N VAL A 10 20.15 -4.54 41.15
CA VAL A 10 20.26 -3.58 40.05
C VAL A 10 21.63 -2.90 40.05
N ASP A 11 22.25 -2.76 41.22
CA ASP A 11 23.57 -2.15 41.37
C ASP A 11 24.67 -3.06 40.79
N GLN A 12 24.57 -4.39 40.97
CA GLN A 12 25.46 -5.35 40.32
C GLN A 12 25.31 -5.38 38.79
N LEU A 13 24.10 -5.17 38.26
CA LEU A 13 23.86 -5.09 36.83
C LEU A 13 24.45 -3.81 36.21
N LEU A 14 24.39 -2.70 36.95
CA LEU A 14 25.02 -1.43 36.53
C LEU A 14 26.55 -1.51 36.55
N GLU A 15 27.14 -2.18 37.54
CA GLU A 15 28.59 -2.40 37.61
C GLU A 15 29.11 -3.30 36.47
N GLN A 16 28.29 -4.26 36.01
CA GLN A 16 28.61 -5.09 34.83
C GLN A 16 28.52 -4.35 33.50
N LEU A 17 27.78 -3.24 33.43
CA LEU A 17 27.62 -2.41 32.24
C LEU A 17 28.59 -1.22 32.20
N ALA A 18 29.30 -0.95 33.30
CA ALA A 18 30.34 0.06 33.31
C ALA A 18 31.50 -0.37 32.38
N PRO A 19 31.99 0.50 31.48
CA PRO A 19 33.13 0.17 30.63
C PRO A 19 34.34 -0.14 31.52
N ARG A 20 34.89 -1.35 31.38
CA ARG A 20 36.18 -1.68 31.99
C ARG A 20 37.25 -0.88 31.25
N VAL A 21 37.61 0.30 31.77
CA VAL A 21 38.77 1.06 31.30
C VAL A 21 40.03 0.31 31.77
N GLY A 22 40.46 -0.66 30.99
CA GLY A 22 41.82 -1.15 30.99
C GLY A 22 42.61 -0.42 29.90
N PRO A 23 43.91 -0.14 30.07
CA PRO A 23 44.73 0.42 29.00
C PRO A 23 45.10 -0.75 28.09
N GLY A 24 44.25 -1.01 27.10
CA GLY A 24 44.44 -2.09 26.16
C GLY A 24 43.84 -1.70 24.84
N ASP A 25 44.64 -0.98 24.04
CA ASP A 25 44.78 -1.11 22.59
C ASP A 25 43.76 -2.05 21.91
N ASP A 26 42.56 -1.53 21.70
CA ASP A 26 41.62 -1.95 20.68
C ASP A 26 41.50 -0.78 19.70
N GLY A 27 42.55 -0.61 18.91
CA GLY A 27 42.42 0.02 17.60
C GLY A 27 41.44 -0.77 16.75
N ASP A 28 40.14 -0.61 17.02
CA ASP A 28 39.12 -0.70 15.99
C ASP A 28 39.35 0.51 15.07
N ASP A 29 40.40 0.39 14.24
CA ASP A 29 40.47 1.07 12.97
C ASP A 29 39.33 0.47 12.12
N VAL A 30 38.09 0.79 12.48
CA VAL A 30 37.01 0.86 11.52
C VAL A 30 37.52 1.88 10.52
N PRO A 31 37.85 1.49 9.27
CA PRO A 31 38.22 2.49 8.30
C PRO A 31 37.05 3.47 8.23
N ASP A 32 37.32 4.75 8.45
CA ASP A 32 36.38 5.88 8.30
C ASP A 32 35.71 5.95 6.91
N ASN A 33 35.94 4.95 6.06
CA ASN A 33 35.41 4.83 4.72
C ASN A 33 34.09 4.06 4.62
N ASP A 34 33.55 3.50 5.71
CA ASP A 34 32.27 2.75 5.65
C ASP A 34 31.04 3.51 6.17
N ILE A 35 31.17 4.79 6.52
CA ILE A 35 30.01 5.67 6.71
C ILE A 35 29.77 6.42 5.41
N VAL A 36 28.93 5.82 4.56
CA VAL A 36 28.42 6.41 3.32
C VAL A 36 29.54 6.71 2.34
N GLY A 37 29.83 5.74 1.47
CA GLY A 37 30.61 5.98 0.26
C GLY A 37 30.21 7.33 -0.31
N ARG A 38 31.18 8.25 -0.40
CA ARG A 38 31.01 9.58 -0.97
C ARG A 38 30.56 9.39 -2.41
N THR A 39 29.27 9.17 -2.64
CA THR A 39 28.67 9.41 -3.94
C THR A 39 28.98 10.87 -4.17
N LYS A 40 29.88 11.16 -5.12
CA LYS A 40 30.28 12.55 -5.35
C LYS A 40 28.99 13.30 -5.62
N VAL A 41 28.78 14.44 -4.97
CA VAL A 41 27.53 15.21 -5.13
C VAL A 41 27.21 15.40 -6.61
N ASN A 42 28.24 15.54 -7.45
CA ASN A 42 28.14 15.60 -8.91
C ASN A 42 27.56 14.33 -9.55
N GLU A 43 27.94 13.13 -9.08
CA GLU A 43 27.39 11.84 -9.57
C GLU A 43 25.92 11.67 -9.14
N ILE A 44 25.55 12.15 -7.95
CA ILE A 44 24.14 12.19 -7.52
C ILE A 44 23.36 13.16 -8.42
N ILE A 45 23.89 14.35 -8.67
CA ILE A 45 23.24 15.36 -9.52
C ILE A 45 23.06 14.82 -10.94
N GLU A 46 24.08 14.22 -11.53
CA GLU A 46 24.02 13.63 -12.87
C GLU A 46 22.98 12.50 -12.96
N TYR A 47 22.91 11.63 -11.96
CA TYR A 47 21.89 10.59 -11.89
C TYR A 47 20.48 11.16 -11.73
N LEU A 48 20.30 12.20 -10.91
CA LEU A 48 19.01 12.87 -10.75
C LEU A 48 18.57 13.60 -12.03
N GLU A 49 19.51 14.18 -12.78
CA GLU A 49 19.22 14.80 -14.08
C GLU A 49 18.82 13.77 -15.13
N ALA A 50 19.51 12.62 -15.17
CA ALA A 50 19.16 11.49 -16.04
C ALA A 50 17.76 10.95 -15.69
N LEU A 51 17.48 10.73 -14.40
CA LEU A 51 16.18 10.28 -13.92
C LEU A 51 15.08 11.30 -14.23
N ARG A 52 15.35 12.59 -14.06
CA ARG A 52 14.42 13.68 -14.39
C ARG A 52 14.13 13.72 -15.90
N LYS A 53 15.15 13.52 -16.73
CA LYS A 53 15.00 13.45 -18.18
C LYS A 53 14.14 12.24 -18.56
N ASP A 54 14.40 11.07 -18.01
CA ASP A 54 13.65 9.85 -18.34
C ASP A 54 12.19 9.92 -17.87
N THR A 55 11.96 10.43 -16.65
CA THR A 55 10.60 10.64 -16.12
C THR A 55 9.81 11.67 -16.94
N LEU A 56 10.46 12.71 -17.49
CA LEU A 56 9.80 13.71 -18.32
C LEU A 56 9.44 13.19 -19.73
N HIS A 57 10.21 12.24 -20.28
CA HIS A 57 9.96 11.67 -21.61
C HIS A 57 9.11 10.38 -21.57
N SER A 58 9.02 9.73 -20.40
CA SER A 58 8.18 8.54 -20.24
C SER A 58 6.70 8.91 -20.21
N ILE A 59 5.90 8.18 -20.99
CA ILE A 59 4.44 8.27 -21.03
C ILE A 59 3.88 8.07 -19.62
N ASP A 60 3.46 9.15 -18.94
CA ASP A 60 2.70 9.22 -17.67
C ASP A 60 2.75 7.94 -16.78
N LEU A 61 3.96 7.42 -16.52
CA LEU A 61 4.14 6.17 -15.76
C LEU A 61 3.87 6.41 -14.26
N TRP A 62 4.02 7.65 -13.82
CA TRP A 62 4.01 8.05 -12.41
C TRP A 62 2.89 9.07 -12.15
N ARG A 63 1.66 8.58 -12.00
CA ARG A 63 0.50 9.42 -11.67
C ARG A 63 0.48 9.80 -10.19
N ILE A 64 0.50 11.11 -9.89
CA ILE A 64 0.24 11.64 -8.54
C ILE A 64 -1.26 11.65 -8.22
N LYS A 65 -2.10 11.78 -9.26
CA LYS A 65 -3.56 11.79 -9.18
C LYS A 65 -4.14 10.79 -10.17
N LEU A 66 -5.28 10.20 -9.81
CA LEU A 66 -6.04 9.35 -10.71
C LEU A 66 -6.43 10.13 -11.98
N GLY A 67 -6.34 9.49 -13.13
CA GLY A 67 -6.68 10.08 -14.43
C GLY A 67 -7.55 9.14 -15.27
N PRO A 68 -8.10 9.62 -16.39
CA PRO A 68 -8.92 8.82 -17.29
C PRO A 68 -8.03 7.91 -18.14
N ASP A 69 -7.73 6.72 -17.63
CA ASP A 69 -6.92 5.72 -18.33
C ASP A 69 -7.75 4.98 -19.40
N PRO A 70 -7.17 4.71 -20.58
CA PRO A 70 -7.85 3.90 -21.59
C PRO A 70 -8.06 2.47 -21.10
N SER A 71 -9.23 1.91 -21.36
CA SER A 71 -9.55 0.53 -20.98
C SER A 71 -8.58 -0.45 -21.64
N THR A 72 -8.04 -1.39 -20.85
CA THR A 72 -7.17 -2.44 -21.35
C THR A 72 -7.95 -3.37 -22.27
N LYS A 73 -7.39 -3.71 -23.43
CA LYS A 73 -8.01 -4.57 -24.45
C LYS A 73 -7.98 -6.06 -24.04
N ILE A 74 -8.63 -6.41 -22.93
CA ILE A 74 -8.72 -7.78 -22.44
C ILE A 74 -10.09 -8.35 -22.82
N LYS A 75 -10.12 -9.60 -23.28
CA LYS A 75 -11.38 -10.30 -23.57
C LYS A 75 -12.19 -10.43 -22.26
N PRO A 76 -13.47 -10.01 -22.22
CA PRO A 76 -14.27 -10.14 -21.01
C PRO A 76 -14.38 -11.58 -20.54
N LEU A 77 -14.20 -11.80 -19.24
CA LEU A 77 -14.50 -13.06 -18.58
C LEU A 77 -16.01 -13.35 -18.69
N ARG A 78 -16.36 -14.58 -19.06
CA ARG A 78 -17.74 -15.05 -19.26
C ARG A 78 -17.97 -16.32 -18.43
N ASN A 79 -19.25 -16.68 -18.25
CA ASN A 79 -19.73 -17.92 -17.60
C ASN A 79 -19.83 -17.90 -16.06
N ALA A 80 -20.21 -16.76 -15.46
CA ALA A 80 -20.48 -16.67 -14.02
C ALA A 80 -21.99 -16.46 -13.73
N VAL A 81 -22.46 -16.97 -12.59
CA VAL A 81 -23.86 -16.86 -12.16
C VAL A 81 -24.12 -15.49 -11.52
N PRO A 82 -25.05 -14.66 -12.04
CA PRO A 82 -25.28 -13.30 -11.56
C PRO A 82 -25.67 -13.21 -10.09
N TYR A 83 -25.05 -12.28 -9.36
CA TYR A 83 -25.33 -11.97 -7.96
C TYR A 83 -25.76 -10.52 -7.81
N ARG A 84 -26.89 -10.28 -7.14
CA ARG A 84 -27.35 -8.93 -6.81
C ARG A 84 -27.62 -8.86 -5.32
N THR A 85 -26.85 -8.03 -4.62
CA THR A 85 -27.14 -7.69 -3.22
C THR A 85 -28.30 -6.69 -3.15
N GLU A 86 -29.03 -6.73 -2.05
CA GLU A 86 -29.97 -5.68 -1.67
C GLU A 86 -29.25 -4.38 -1.31
N SER A 87 -29.97 -3.25 -1.47
CA SER A 87 -29.50 -1.92 -1.10
C SER A 87 -29.23 -1.83 0.41
N ARG A 88 -28.05 -1.32 0.78
CA ARG A 88 -27.72 -1.06 2.18
C ARG A 88 -28.15 0.34 2.59
N GLN A 89 -28.62 0.45 3.83
CA GLN A 89 -28.89 1.74 4.45
C GLN A 89 -27.61 2.32 5.05
N TYR A 90 -27.38 3.60 4.81
CA TYR A 90 -26.24 4.35 5.32
C TYR A 90 -26.72 5.66 5.95
N SER A 91 -25.94 6.17 6.91
CA SER A 91 -26.19 7.52 7.45
C SER A 91 -26.02 8.58 6.35
N PRO A 92 -26.68 9.74 6.45
CA PRO A 92 -26.61 10.79 5.41
C PRO A 92 -25.19 11.22 5.05
N VAL A 93 -24.29 11.29 6.05
CA VAL A 93 -22.87 11.61 5.86
C VAL A 93 -22.18 10.58 4.96
N LYS A 94 -22.43 9.29 5.20
CA LYS A 94 -21.88 8.19 4.41
C LYS A 94 -22.46 8.15 3.00
N VAL A 95 -23.74 8.46 2.84
CA VAL A 95 -24.37 8.57 1.51
C VAL A 95 -23.71 9.68 0.69
N LYS A 96 -23.54 10.87 1.28
CA LYS A 96 -22.87 12.00 0.61
C LYS A 96 -21.47 11.62 0.13
N PHE A 97 -20.69 10.98 1.01
CA PHE A 97 -19.35 10.48 0.66
C PHE A 97 -19.38 9.51 -0.54
N LEU A 98 -20.29 8.53 -0.54
CA LEU A 98 -20.41 7.57 -1.64
C LEU A 98 -20.81 8.25 -2.95
N VAL A 99 -21.70 9.24 -2.91
CA VAL A 99 -22.14 9.99 -4.09
C VAL A 99 -20.99 10.82 -4.65
N ASP A 100 -20.26 11.53 -3.80
CA ASP A 100 -19.13 12.38 -4.20
C ASP A 100 -17.98 11.53 -4.80
N ASP A 101 -17.68 10.36 -4.22
CA ASP A 101 -16.69 9.43 -4.78
C ASP A 101 -17.14 8.84 -6.12
N CYS A 102 -18.42 8.46 -6.27
CA CYS A 102 -18.94 7.97 -7.54
C CYS A 102 -18.82 9.02 -8.65
N LYS A 103 -19.17 10.29 -8.38
CA LYS A 103 -19.01 11.39 -9.36
C LYS A 103 -17.56 11.55 -9.80
N ARG A 104 -16.62 11.54 -8.86
CA ARG A 104 -15.18 11.60 -9.17
C ARG A 104 -14.74 10.45 -10.07
N LEU A 105 -15.25 9.24 -9.87
CA LEU A 105 -14.92 8.09 -10.71
C LEU A 105 -15.58 8.16 -12.11
N GLU A 106 -16.77 8.74 -12.21
CA GLU A 106 -17.45 9.00 -13.48
C GLU A 106 -16.70 10.05 -14.31
N GLU A 107 -16.19 11.12 -13.69
CA GLU A 107 -15.34 12.13 -14.33
C GLU A 107 -14.08 11.51 -14.97
N PHE A 108 -13.53 10.46 -14.36
CA PHE A 108 -12.40 9.71 -14.90
C PHE A 108 -12.79 8.58 -15.86
N ASN A 109 -14.07 8.45 -16.23
CA ASN A 109 -14.59 7.36 -17.07
C ASN A 109 -14.26 5.95 -16.55
N LEU A 110 -14.06 5.80 -15.24
CA LEU A 110 -13.74 4.51 -14.60
C LEU A 110 -14.98 3.71 -14.24
N VAL A 111 -16.11 4.39 -14.05
CA VAL A 111 -17.41 3.80 -13.77
C VAL A 111 -18.49 4.48 -14.59
N PHE A 112 -19.61 3.78 -14.78
CA PHE A 112 -20.81 4.32 -15.42
C PHE A 112 -22.05 3.77 -14.73
N GLY A 113 -23.13 4.54 -14.74
CA GLY A 113 -24.42 4.10 -14.21
C GLY A 113 -24.98 2.91 -15.01
N ASN A 114 -25.25 1.80 -14.34
CA ASN A 114 -25.86 0.61 -14.95
C ASN A 114 -27.00 0.05 -14.08
N ASN A 115 -28.19 0.65 -14.23
CA ASN A 115 -29.38 0.24 -13.47
C ASN A 115 -29.90 -1.13 -13.89
N GLN A 116 -29.57 -1.59 -15.10
CA GLN A 116 -29.98 -2.89 -15.64
C GLN A 116 -29.04 -4.03 -15.26
N SER A 117 -27.96 -3.74 -14.50
CA SER A 117 -26.98 -4.76 -14.12
C SER A 117 -27.63 -5.87 -13.31
N ARG A 118 -27.44 -7.13 -13.74
CA ARG A 118 -27.76 -8.31 -12.91
C ARG A 118 -26.73 -8.55 -11.81
N TRP A 119 -25.66 -7.77 -11.78
CA TRP A 119 -24.57 -7.82 -10.83
C TRP A 119 -24.57 -6.60 -9.91
N ALA A 120 -24.66 -6.82 -8.60
CA ALA A 120 -24.47 -5.75 -7.63
C ALA A 120 -23.85 -6.30 -6.35
N CYS A 121 -22.94 -5.53 -5.77
CA CYS A 121 -22.35 -5.77 -4.47
C CYS A 121 -22.36 -4.47 -3.65
N ALA A 122 -22.21 -4.62 -2.33
CA ALA A 122 -22.32 -3.50 -1.43
C ALA A 122 -21.09 -2.61 -1.50
N ALA A 123 -21.29 -1.30 -1.68
CA ALA A 123 -20.25 -0.30 -1.47
C ALA A 123 -20.16 0.01 0.02
N VAL A 124 -18.99 -0.19 0.63
CA VAL A 124 -18.72 0.03 2.06
C VAL A 124 -17.92 1.32 2.22
N PRO A 125 -18.48 2.36 2.86
CA PRO A 125 -17.73 3.58 3.15
C PRO A 125 -16.75 3.32 4.31
N SER A 126 -15.47 3.61 4.09
CA SER A 126 -14.43 3.61 5.12
C SER A 126 -13.88 5.04 5.32
N ILE A 127 -13.04 5.23 6.34
CA ILE A 127 -12.44 6.54 6.65
C ILE A 127 -11.55 7.03 5.50
N ALA A 128 -10.85 6.12 4.81
CA ALA A 128 -9.90 6.47 3.77
C ALA A 128 -10.49 6.44 2.35
N ALA A 129 -11.43 5.53 2.09
CA ALA A 129 -11.96 5.32 0.74
C ALA A 129 -13.31 4.60 0.72
N ARG A 130 -13.98 4.62 -0.44
CA ARG A 130 -15.05 3.70 -0.76
C ARG A 130 -14.47 2.33 -1.11
N MET A 131 -14.94 1.29 -0.44
CA MET A 131 -14.60 -0.10 -0.77
C MET A 131 -15.79 -0.81 -1.40
N ILE A 132 -15.53 -1.84 -2.19
CA ILE A 132 -16.56 -2.72 -2.74
C ILE A 132 -16.43 -4.09 -2.07
N ASN A 133 -17.51 -4.58 -1.45
CA ASN A 133 -17.52 -5.93 -0.91
C ASN A 133 -17.67 -6.95 -2.06
N ALA A 134 -16.55 -7.27 -2.71
CA ALA A 134 -16.50 -8.18 -3.85
C ALA A 134 -16.60 -9.67 -3.46
N GLN A 135 -16.61 -10.02 -2.16
CA GLN A 135 -16.60 -11.41 -1.70
C GLN A 135 -17.69 -12.29 -2.34
N PRO A 136 -18.97 -11.87 -2.40
CA PRO A 136 -20.03 -12.70 -2.99
C PRO A 136 -19.83 -12.93 -4.49
N ILE A 137 -19.23 -11.96 -5.18
CA ILE A 137 -18.96 -12.02 -6.61
C ILE A 137 -17.75 -12.93 -6.85
N ASN A 138 -16.66 -12.75 -6.10
CA ASN A 138 -15.43 -13.54 -6.23
C ASN A 138 -15.68 -15.04 -5.99
N ALA A 139 -16.54 -15.40 -5.03
CA ALA A 139 -16.92 -16.79 -4.78
C ALA A 139 -17.60 -17.46 -5.99
N ARG A 140 -18.23 -16.66 -6.87
CA ARG A 140 -18.95 -17.13 -8.07
C ARG A 140 -18.07 -17.16 -9.32
N PHE A 141 -16.85 -16.62 -9.23
CA PHE A 141 -15.82 -16.70 -10.26
C PHE A 141 -14.82 -17.85 -10.02
N GLN A 142 -15.13 -18.81 -9.13
CA GLN A 142 -14.29 -20.00 -8.88
C GLN A 142 -14.28 -20.99 -10.05
N PHE A 143 -13.75 -20.58 -11.20
CA PHE A 143 -13.35 -21.48 -12.28
C PHE A 143 -12.13 -20.87 -12.97
N LEU A 144 -10.96 -21.45 -12.70
CA LEU A 144 -9.78 -21.60 -13.58
C LEU A 144 -8.52 -22.06 -12.82
N ALA A 145 -8.54 -22.13 -11.47
CA ALA A 145 -7.41 -22.61 -10.67
C ALA A 145 -7.44 -24.13 -10.32
N ARG A 146 -8.27 -24.94 -10.99
CA ARG A 146 -8.12 -26.40 -10.92
C ARG A 146 -6.98 -26.78 -11.87
N ARG A 147 -5.85 -27.18 -11.29
CA ARG A 147 -4.64 -27.64 -12.00
C ARG A 147 -5.00 -28.75 -13.00
N PRO A 148 -4.30 -28.85 -14.15
CA PRO A 148 -4.40 -30.05 -14.97
C PRO A 148 -3.90 -31.25 -14.15
N THR A 149 -4.73 -32.29 -14.12
CA THR A 149 -4.38 -33.65 -13.66
C THR A 149 -3.45 -34.32 -14.65
#